data_AF-A0A1I0RPE0-F1
#
_entry.id   AF-A0A1I0RPE0-F1
#
_cell.length_a   1.000
_cell.length_b   1.000
_cell.length_c   1.000
_cell.angle_alpha   90.00
_cell.angle_beta   90.00
_cell.angle_gamma   90.00
#
_symmetry.space_group_name_H-M   'P 1'
#
loop_
_entity.id
_entity.type
_entity.pdbx_description
1 polymer ?
#
loop_
_entity_poly.entity_id
_entity_poly.type
_entity_poly.pdbx_seq_one_letter_code
_entity_poly.pdbx_strand_id
1 'polypeptide(L)'
;MSKGALNRHTRGIAHFIQLKDDFTNNKERLLNSLPTFIRIMFLDSNPWIKKINSHDFILQVEVHSKFGLKTRQFSKFKFCDQIKPDRGDSQSIKISPFLNASIVTYQNHEFSVQDFCLALGYNGALHMESEDNWYTLIYDSFMSKHESITINIVDQIAQILITLFDTFLSSISEKAFGFSYLNFGPRLTDKNGKFLGALLYRDSFMQIGVNAIKKSGIRICCDLKLLQENNKHETIFSLGHSSKPEQLSISLSRNGSVLIYSCRLNRSSTQIKIPISEDYYENLQYLEFSIYPSGDIVIAENFRLIKHEKFHGQISISNCKMVIGADLNARKFGTFYSTKLIMHSVSQNGTLKRIWTSSLKREAGSDYRLPYNILKRPFLFPN
;
A
#
# COMPACT_ATOMS: atom_id res chain seq x y z
N MET A 1 -0.68 37.55 21.53
CA MET A 1 -0.84 36.77 20.27
C MET A 1 -0.97 35.31 20.63
N SER A 2 -2.15 34.72 20.46
CA SER A 2 -2.40 33.31 20.77
C SER A 2 -1.54 32.44 19.85
N LYS A 3 -0.63 31.65 20.43
CA LYS A 3 0.01 30.53 19.73
C LYS A 3 -1.11 29.60 19.27
N GLY A 4 -1.54 29.74 18.02
CA GLY A 4 -2.51 28.85 17.41
C GLY A 4 -1.98 27.44 17.58
N ALA A 5 -2.68 26.63 18.36
CA ALA A 5 -2.31 25.23 18.53
C ALA A 5 -2.28 24.63 17.13
N LEU A 6 -1.06 24.37 16.61
CA LEU A 6 -0.87 23.65 15.35
C LEU A 6 -1.75 22.41 15.44
N ASN A 7 -2.79 22.42 14.62
CA ASN A 7 -3.77 21.35 14.53
C ASN A 7 -2.99 20.04 14.49
N ARG A 8 -3.27 19.09 15.40
CA ARG A 8 -2.53 17.82 15.46
C ARG A 8 -2.52 17.10 14.10
N HIS A 9 -3.45 17.42 13.20
CA HIS A 9 -3.48 16.94 11.83
C HIS A 9 -2.37 17.49 10.92
N THR A 10 -1.85 18.71 11.13
CA THR A 10 -0.83 19.32 10.24
C THR A 10 0.61 19.08 10.67
N ARG A 11 0.85 18.62 11.92
CA ARG A 11 2.22 18.50 12.46
C ARG A 11 3.11 17.52 11.69
N GLY A 12 2.61 16.32 11.36
CA GLY A 12 3.41 15.35 10.60
C GLY A 12 3.75 15.83 9.19
N ILE A 13 2.81 16.49 8.50
CA ILE A 13 3.07 17.15 7.21
C ILE A 13 4.11 18.25 7.37
N ALA A 14 4.01 19.08 8.40
CA ALA A 14 4.99 20.15 8.64
C ALA A 14 6.40 19.60 8.85
N HIS A 15 6.56 18.52 9.63
CA HIS A 15 7.87 17.88 9.82
C HIS A 15 8.37 17.19 8.55
N PHE A 16 7.47 16.63 7.74
CA PHE A 16 7.83 16.12 6.41
C PHE A 16 8.34 17.24 5.50
N ILE A 17 7.60 18.35 5.39
CA ILE A 17 7.98 19.52 4.58
C ILE A 17 9.33 20.06 5.06
N GLN A 18 9.53 20.16 6.37
CA GLN A 18 10.80 20.59 6.94
C GLN A 18 11.95 19.63 6.61
N LEU A 19 11.76 18.31 6.76
CA LEU A 19 12.76 17.30 6.39
C LEU A 19 13.15 17.45 4.90
N LYS A 20 12.16 17.61 4.02
CA LYS A 20 12.37 17.78 2.59
C LYS A 20 13.11 19.08 2.26
N ASP A 21 12.75 20.18 2.92
CA ASP A 21 13.41 21.48 2.77
C ASP A 21 14.87 21.42 3.24
N ASP A 22 15.13 20.89 4.44
CA ASP A 22 16.50 20.73 4.96
C ASP A 22 17.33 19.78 4.06
N PHE A 23 16.76 18.68 3.56
CA PHE A 23 17.45 17.81 2.60
C PHE A 23 17.84 18.52 1.30
N THR A 24 16.96 19.40 0.79
CA THR A 24 17.16 20.08 -0.50
C THR A 24 18.06 21.30 -0.37
N ASN A 25 17.92 22.07 0.72
CA ASN A 25 18.45 23.42 0.85
C ASN A 25 19.44 23.60 2.03
N ASN A 26 19.42 22.72 3.05
CA ASN A 26 20.27 22.87 4.25
C ASN A 26 20.67 21.54 4.89
N LYS A 27 21.64 20.85 4.27
CA LYS A 27 22.07 19.50 4.68
C LYS A 27 22.57 19.41 6.12
N GLU A 28 23.08 20.49 6.72
CA GLU A 28 23.53 20.48 8.11
C GLU A 28 22.36 20.29 9.09
N ARG A 29 21.22 20.95 8.80
CA ARG A 29 20.00 20.81 9.62
C ARG A 29 19.33 19.44 9.48
N LEU A 30 19.73 18.63 8.51
CA LEU A 30 19.22 17.29 8.29
C LEU A 30 19.45 16.36 9.49
N LEU A 31 20.58 16.54 10.18
CA LEU A 31 20.89 15.83 11.43
C LEU A 31 19.84 16.06 12.52
N ASN A 32 19.09 17.17 12.44
CA ASN A 32 18.05 17.52 13.40
C ASN A 32 16.63 17.16 12.91
N SER A 33 16.33 17.42 11.64
CA SER A 33 14.97 17.20 11.10
C SER A 33 14.66 15.72 10.88
N LEU A 34 15.64 14.89 10.49
CA LEU A 34 15.40 13.45 10.28
C LEU A 34 15.01 12.72 11.58
N PRO A 35 15.74 12.83 12.71
CA PRO A 35 15.33 12.21 13.97
C PRO A 35 13.94 12.65 14.44
N THR A 36 13.68 13.96 14.35
CA THR A 36 12.40 14.56 14.74
C THR A 36 11.25 14.01 13.89
N PHE A 37 11.46 13.91 12.57
CA PHE A 37 10.52 13.30 11.65
C PHE A 37 10.24 11.84 12.02
N ILE A 38 11.27 11.01 12.18
CA ILE A 38 11.09 9.58 12.50
C ILE A 38 10.29 9.40 13.79
N ARG A 39 10.63 10.15 14.83
CA ARG A 39 9.92 10.08 16.12
C ARG A 39 8.43 10.36 15.96
N ILE A 40 8.09 11.50 15.36
CA ILE A 40 6.70 11.97 15.24
C ILE A 40 5.89 11.07 14.30
N MET A 41 6.52 10.59 13.24
CA MET A 41 5.85 9.81 12.21
C MET A 41 5.62 8.37 12.65
N PHE A 42 6.58 7.76 13.34
CA PHE A 42 6.60 6.32 13.56
C PHE A 42 6.61 5.87 15.03
N LEU A 43 7.15 6.66 15.97
CA LEU A 43 7.54 6.15 17.30
C LEU A 43 6.73 6.71 18.46
N ASP A 44 6.24 7.95 18.36
CA ASP A 44 5.41 8.56 19.40
C ASP A 44 4.25 7.63 19.81
N SER A 45 3.72 7.75 21.04
CA SER A 45 2.59 6.91 21.50
C SER A 45 1.37 6.92 20.56
N ASN A 46 1.19 8.01 19.80
CA ASN A 46 0.22 8.13 18.71
C ASN A 46 0.93 8.55 17.41
N PRO A 47 1.68 7.63 16.75
CA PRO A 47 2.48 7.96 15.59
C PRO A 47 1.59 8.55 14.50
N TRP A 48 2.07 9.60 13.84
CA TRP A 48 1.26 10.28 12.84
C TRP A 48 0.93 9.35 11.66
N ILE A 49 1.80 8.38 11.34
CA ILE A 49 1.56 7.38 10.29
C ILE A 49 0.26 6.58 10.52
N LYS A 50 -0.08 6.25 11.77
CA LYS A 50 -1.33 5.53 12.09
C LYS A 50 -2.58 6.37 11.77
N LYS A 51 -2.47 7.70 11.84
CA LYS A 51 -3.59 8.62 11.58
C LYS A 51 -3.80 8.84 10.10
N ILE A 52 -2.73 9.09 9.36
CA ILE A 52 -2.81 9.33 7.90
C ILE A 52 -3.03 8.06 7.10
N ASN A 53 -2.50 6.93 7.57
CA ASN A 53 -2.70 5.65 6.94
C ASN A 53 -3.94 4.94 7.48
N SER A 54 -5.07 5.66 7.58
CA SER A 54 -6.32 5.11 8.12
C SER A 54 -6.92 3.99 7.26
N HIS A 55 -6.50 3.92 5.99
CA HIS A 55 -6.88 2.91 5.00
C HIS A 55 -5.94 1.70 4.99
N ASP A 56 -4.88 1.71 5.81
CA ASP A 56 -3.89 0.63 5.92
C ASP A 56 -3.11 0.37 4.62
N PHE A 57 -2.80 1.41 3.84
CA PHE A 57 -1.96 1.31 2.65
C PHE A 57 -0.65 0.56 2.93
N ILE A 58 -0.25 -0.25 1.94
CA ILE A 58 1.08 -0.84 1.91
C ILE A 58 2.05 0.33 1.76
N LEU A 59 3.08 0.41 2.60
CA LEU A 59 4.15 1.41 2.51
C LEU A 59 5.46 0.69 2.28
N GLN A 60 6.07 0.91 1.12
CA GLN A 60 7.30 0.27 0.70
C GLN A 60 8.36 1.31 0.36
N VAL A 61 9.59 1.03 0.77
CA VAL A 61 10.77 1.80 0.42
C VAL A 61 11.63 0.99 -0.54
N GLU A 62 12.31 1.68 -1.45
CA GLU A 62 13.33 1.09 -2.31
C GLU A 62 14.69 1.28 -1.67
N VAL A 63 15.43 0.18 -1.52
CA VAL A 63 16.74 0.13 -0.88
C VAL A 63 17.70 -0.66 -1.76
N HIS A 64 18.99 -0.58 -1.49
CA HIS A 64 19.99 -1.43 -2.14
C HIS A 64 19.68 -2.93 -1.92
N SER A 65 19.95 -3.79 -2.90
CA SER A 65 19.70 -5.26 -2.76
C SER A 65 20.47 -5.90 -1.59
N LYS A 66 21.62 -5.31 -1.25
CA LYS A 66 22.49 -5.66 -0.12
C LYS A 66 22.18 -4.88 1.16
N PHE A 67 21.09 -4.13 1.22
CA PHE A 67 20.71 -3.37 2.41
C PHE A 67 20.67 -4.28 3.66
N GLY A 68 21.24 -3.78 4.77
CA GLY A 68 21.41 -4.53 6.02
C GLY A 68 22.67 -5.40 6.06
N LEU A 69 23.34 -5.63 4.92
CA LEU A 69 24.68 -6.23 4.91
C LEU A 69 25.70 -5.18 5.36
N LYS A 70 26.46 -5.53 6.40
CA LYS A 70 27.49 -4.68 7.00
C LYS A 70 28.80 -4.87 6.24
N THR A 71 28.82 -4.36 5.01
CA THR A 71 29.87 -4.53 4.00
C THR A 71 31.16 -3.81 4.34
N ARG A 72 31.11 -2.76 5.17
CA ARG A 72 32.30 -2.04 5.62
C ARG A 72 32.61 -2.33 7.07
N GLN A 73 33.90 -2.49 7.35
CA GLN A 73 34.44 -2.59 8.68
C GLN A 73 35.47 -1.47 8.88
N PHE A 74 35.32 -0.71 9.95
CA PHE A 74 36.28 0.30 10.36
C PHE A 74 36.48 0.20 11.86
N SER A 75 37.72 -0.04 12.31
CA SER A 75 38.01 -0.32 13.73
C SER A 75 37.10 -1.44 14.28
N LYS A 76 36.41 -1.20 15.41
CA LYS A 76 35.46 -2.11 16.06
C LYS A 76 34.04 -2.04 15.46
N PHE A 77 33.81 -1.25 14.42
CA PHE A 77 32.50 -1.06 13.80
C PHE A 77 32.36 -1.85 12.51
N LYS A 78 31.16 -2.41 12.30
CA LYS A 78 30.69 -2.87 11.00
C LYS A 78 29.44 -2.09 10.62
N PHE A 79 29.35 -1.57 9.41
CA PHE A 79 28.22 -0.75 9.00
C PHE A 79 27.80 -0.96 7.54
N CYS A 80 26.56 -0.61 7.26
CA CYS A 80 25.96 -0.58 5.93
C CYS A 80 26.18 0.81 5.32
N ASP A 81 27.06 0.91 4.31
CA ASP A 81 27.37 2.16 3.62
C ASP A 81 26.45 2.42 2.41
N GLN A 82 25.75 1.38 1.95
CA GLN A 82 24.84 1.41 0.81
C GLN A 82 23.42 1.04 1.27
N ILE A 83 22.64 2.08 1.56
CA ILE A 83 21.22 1.97 1.93
C ILE A 83 20.35 2.26 0.71
N LYS A 84 20.67 3.33 -0.03
CA LYS A 84 19.91 3.71 -1.24
C LYS A 84 20.23 2.80 -2.43
N PRO A 85 19.29 2.58 -3.34
CA PRO A 85 19.53 1.78 -4.53
C PRO A 85 20.57 2.43 -5.46
N ASP A 86 21.44 1.62 -6.05
CA ASP A 86 22.27 1.99 -7.20
C ASP A 86 21.55 1.57 -8.50
N ARG A 87 21.93 2.14 -9.65
CA ARG A 87 21.25 1.87 -10.94
C ARG A 87 21.18 0.36 -11.22
N GLY A 88 19.97 -0.20 -11.08
CA GLY A 88 19.68 -1.60 -11.34
C GLY A 88 19.90 -2.57 -10.18
N ASP A 89 20.43 -2.11 -9.03
CA ASP A 89 20.65 -2.94 -7.84
C ASP A 89 19.77 -2.50 -6.65
N SER A 90 18.49 -2.85 -6.75
CA SER A 90 17.44 -2.40 -5.84
C SER A 90 16.54 -3.54 -5.38
N GLN A 91 16.05 -3.45 -4.16
CA GLN A 91 14.93 -4.24 -3.65
C GLN A 91 13.92 -3.34 -2.96
N SER A 92 12.65 -3.75 -2.95
CA SER A 92 11.60 -3.04 -2.22
C SER A 92 11.22 -3.77 -0.94
N ILE A 93 11.26 -3.07 0.19
CA ILE A 93 10.92 -3.62 1.51
C ILE A 93 9.84 -2.77 2.18
N LYS A 94 9.08 -3.35 3.11
CA LYS A 94 8.11 -2.58 3.90
C LYS A 94 8.84 -1.59 4.82
N ILE A 95 8.18 -0.49 5.16
CA ILE A 95 8.76 0.55 6.04
C ILE A 95 9.19 0.04 7.42
N SER A 96 8.44 -0.88 8.03
CA SER A 96 8.80 -1.43 9.35
C SER A 96 10.08 -2.26 9.31
N PRO A 97 10.25 -3.24 8.39
CA PRO A 97 11.54 -3.89 8.15
C PRO A 97 12.69 -2.92 7.87
N PHE A 98 12.45 -1.83 7.15
CA PHE A 98 13.48 -0.80 6.92
C PHE A 98 13.92 -0.14 8.22
N LEU A 99 12.97 0.38 9.02
CA LEU A 99 13.28 1.07 10.28
C LEU A 99 13.99 0.16 11.29
N ASN A 100 13.66 -1.13 11.29
CA ASN A 100 14.22 -2.13 12.22
C ASN A 100 15.50 -2.82 11.70
N ALA A 101 15.92 -2.57 10.46
CA ALA A 101 17.10 -3.21 9.90
C ALA A 101 18.37 -2.69 10.58
N SER A 102 19.24 -3.60 11.01
CA SER A 102 20.55 -3.26 11.58
C SER A 102 21.46 -2.66 10.50
N ILE A 103 21.93 -1.43 10.74
CA ILE A 103 22.84 -0.72 9.83
C ILE A 103 24.21 -0.46 10.44
N VAL A 104 24.36 -0.55 11.77
CA VAL A 104 25.63 -0.43 12.47
C VAL A 104 25.75 -1.54 13.53
N THR A 105 26.95 -2.07 13.71
CA THR A 105 27.29 -2.98 14.80
C THR A 105 28.55 -2.52 15.50
N TYR A 106 28.50 -2.50 16.84
CA TYR A 106 29.62 -2.16 17.71
C TYR A 106 29.65 -3.10 18.91
N GLN A 107 30.76 -3.80 19.14
CA GLN A 107 30.94 -4.68 20.31
C GLN A 107 29.71 -5.60 20.56
N ASN A 108 29.27 -6.29 19.51
CA ASN A 108 28.10 -7.20 19.49
C ASN A 108 26.71 -6.53 19.68
N HIS A 109 26.65 -5.20 19.80
CA HIS A 109 25.38 -4.46 19.79
C HIS A 109 25.03 -4.07 18.36
N GLU A 110 23.77 -4.30 17.99
CA GLU A 110 23.23 -3.94 16.69
C GLU A 110 22.34 -2.71 16.82
N PHE A 111 22.61 -1.72 15.97
CA PHE A 111 21.81 -0.49 15.90
C PHE A 111 21.02 -0.50 14.60
N SER A 112 19.71 -0.38 14.73
CA SER A 112 18.79 -0.26 13.60
C SER A 112 18.83 1.12 12.96
N VAL A 113 18.18 1.29 11.80
CA VAL A 113 17.93 2.62 11.20
C VAL A 113 17.27 3.56 12.21
N GLN A 114 16.27 3.05 12.94
CA GLN A 114 15.60 3.78 13.99
C GLN A 114 16.56 4.20 15.10
N ASP A 115 17.37 3.27 15.63
CA ASP A 115 18.30 3.55 16.72
C ASP A 115 19.35 4.58 16.33
N PHE A 116 19.86 4.46 15.10
CA PHE A 116 20.81 5.39 14.52
C PHE A 116 20.24 6.82 14.47
N CYS A 117 18.99 6.96 14.04
CA CYS A 117 18.35 8.28 14.00
C CYS A 117 18.02 8.82 15.39
N LEU A 118 17.60 7.96 16.32
CA LEU A 118 17.32 8.36 17.70
C LEU A 118 18.58 8.81 18.45
N ALA A 119 19.72 8.16 18.25
CA ALA A 119 20.99 8.58 18.83
C ALA A 119 21.39 10.00 18.41
N LEU A 120 21.20 10.36 17.14
CA LEU A 120 21.37 11.74 16.67
C LEU A 120 20.36 12.69 17.32
N GLY A 121 19.12 12.23 17.48
CA GLY A 121 18.07 12.98 18.17
C GLY A 121 18.46 13.32 19.60
N TYR A 122 18.77 12.33 20.44
CA TYR A 122 19.05 12.52 21.87
C TYR A 122 20.31 13.32 22.15
N ASN A 123 21.29 13.32 21.25
CA ASN A 123 22.57 14.03 21.44
C ASN A 123 22.64 15.37 20.70
N GLY A 124 21.53 15.90 20.20
CA GLY A 124 21.48 17.23 19.60
C GLY A 124 20.08 17.80 19.42
N ALA A 125 19.22 17.10 18.66
CA ALA A 125 17.97 17.66 18.13
C ALA A 125 16.76 17.58 19.08
N LEU A 126 16.77 16.64 20.02
CA LEU A 126 15.69 16.35 20.94
C LEU A 126 16.14 16.77 22.34
N HIS A 127 15.43 17.71 22.96
CA HIS A 127 15.62 18.08 24.37
C HIS A 127 15.07 16.99 25.32
N MET A 128 15.51 15.77 25.13
CA MET A 128 15.17 14.61 25.96
C MET A 128 16.45 13.83 26.19
N GLU A 129 16.75 13.49 27.43
CA GLU A 129 17.79 12.53 27.73
C GLU A 129 17.27 11.12 27.47
N SER A 130 18.12 10.28 26.90
CA SER A 130 17.85 8.86 26.78
C SER A 130 18.03 8.18 28.14
N GLU A 131 17.10 7.32 28.53
CA GLU A 131 17.31 6.40 29.66
C GLU A 131 18.31 5.27 29.32
N ASP A 132 18.52 5.00 28.02
CA ASP A 132 19.43 3.99 27.49
C ASP A 132 20.82 4.56 27.16
N ASN A 133 21.85 4.06 27.85
CA ASN A 133 23.25 4.44 27.65
C ASN A 133 23.79 4.09 26.24
N TRP A 134 23.09 3.24 25.48
CA TRP A 134 23.53 2.77 24.17
C TRP A 134 23.46 3.85 23.09
N TYR A 135 22.52 4.79 23.18
CA TYR A 135 22.40 5.89 22.22
C TYR A 135 23.55 6.90 22.36
N THR A 136 23.99 7.18 23.59
CA THR A 136 25.21 7.97 23.86
C THR A 136 26.45 7.23 23.37
N LEU A 137 26.51 5.90 23.60
CA LEU A 137 27.65 5.08 23.18
C LEU A 137 27.89 5.16 21.66
N ILE A 138 26.86 4.94 20.83
CA ILE A 138 27.02 5.02 19.37
C ILE A 138 27.33 6.46 18.93
N TYR A 139 26.75 7.46 19.58
CA TYR A 139 27.02 8.86 19.24
C TYR A 139 28.50 9.21 19.46
N ASP A 140 29.02 8.98 20.66
CA ASP A 140 30.39 9.35 21.04
C ASP A 140 31.46 8.45 20.39
N SER A 141 31.13 7.18 20.15
CA SER A 141 32.10 6.21 19.64
C SER A 141 32.13 6.12 18.12
N PHE A 142 31.03 6.48 17.45
CA PHE A 142 30.91 6.39 15.99
C PHE A 142 30.56 7.73 15.37
N MET A 143 29.43 8.35 15.76
CA MET A 143 28.87 9.46 15.00
C MET A 143 29.74 10.70 15.02
N SER A 144 30.22 11.11 16.21
CA SER A 144 31.09 12.28 16.40
C SER A 144 32.51 12.08 15.87
N LYS A 145 32.97 10.83 15.78
CA LYS A 145 34.31 10.49 15.28
C LYS A 145 34.35 10.27 13.77
N HIS A 146 33.20 9.99 13.16
CA HIS A 146 33.06 9.61 11.76
C HIS A 146 31.94 10.40 11.08
N GLU A 147 31.96 11.72 11.25
CA GLU A 147 30.91 12.64 10.79
C GLU A 147 30.56 12.48 9.31
N SER A 148 31.55 12.32 8.42
CA SER A 148 31.29 12.15 6.99
C SER A 148 30.50 10.88 6.65
N ILE A 149 30.78 9.79 7.37
CA ILE A 149 30.04 8.53 7.23
C ILE A 149 28.62 8.70 7.78
N THR A 150 28.49 9.34 8.94
CA THR A 150 27.21 9.64 9.58
C THR A 150 26.31 10.47 8.67
N ILE A 151 26.83 11.57 8.12
CA ILE A 151 26.10 12.45 7.20
C ILE A 151 25.65 11.68 5.95
N ASN A 152 26.52 10.85 5.38
CA ASN A 152 26.15 10.03 4.23
C ASN A 152 25.01 9.04 4.54
N ILE A 153 25.06 8.35 5.68
CA ILE A 153 23.98 7.45 6.11
C ILE A 153 22.67 8.23 6.30
N VAL A 154 22.73 9.40 6.95
CA VAL A 154 21.57 10.28 7.16
C VAL A 154 20.98 10.75 5.84
N ASP A 155 21.80 11.20 4.89
CA ASP A 155 21.37 11.65 3.55
C ASP A 155 20.62 10.52 2.82
N GLN A 156 21.16 9.30 2.85
CA GLN A 156 20.52 8.15 2.22
C GLN A 156 19.17 7.79 2.86
N ILE A 157 19.11 7.75 4.21
CA ILE A 157 17.85 7.47 4.93
C ILE A 157 16.80 8.55 4.63
N ALA A 158 17.20 9.84 4.70
CA ALA A 158 16.32 10.96 4.43
C ALA A 158 15.76 10.90 3.01
N GLN A 159 16.61 10.67 2.01
CA GLN A 159 16.19 10.55 0.61
C GLN A 159 15.12 9.45 0.42
N ILE A 160 15.33 8.29 1.03
CA ILE A 160 14.39 7.15 0.95
C ILE A 160 13.04 7.50 1.59
N LEU A 161 13.06 8.08 2.78
CA LEU A 161 11.84 8.49 3.48
C LEU A 161 11.12 9.61 2.72
N ILE A 162 11.85 10.58 2.18
CA ILE A 162 11.27 11.66 1.38
C ILE A 162 10.55 11.09 0.16
N THR A 163 11.19 10.17 -0.57
CA THR A 163 10.62 9.52 -1.76
C THR A 163 9.33 8.75 -1.42
N LEU A 164 9.32 8.00 -0.31
CA LEU A 164 8.13 7.31 0.18
C LEU A 164 6.99 8.30 0.45
N PHE A 165 7.26 9.37 1.20
CA PHE A 165 6.22 10.31 1.63
C PHE A 165 5.73 11.24 0.54
N ASP A 166 6.57 11.63 -0.42
CA ASP A 166 6.12 12.33 -1.63
C ASP A 166 5.10 11.48 -2.40
N THR A 167 5.40 10.18 -2.58
CA THR A 167 4.49 9.24 -3.24
C THR A 167 3.19 9.08 -2.45
N PHE A 168 3.30 8.93 -1.13
CA PHE A 168 2.16 8.67 -0.24
C PHE A 168 1.25 9.89 -0.04
N LEU A 169 1.80 11.10 0.13
CA LEU A 169 0.99 12.30 0.29
C LEU A 169 0.33 12.72 -1.01
N SER A 170 0.99 12.53 -2.16
CA SER A 170 0.38 12.76 -3.46
C SER A 170 -0.86 11.87 -3.64
N SER A 171 -0.78 10.59 -3.25
CA SER A 171 -1.91 9.66 -3.39
C SER A 171 -3.08 9.91 -2.43
N ILE A 172 -2.84 10.54 -1.28
CA ILE A 172 -3.92 10.95 -0.35
C ILE A 172 -4.54 12.29 -0.74
N SER A 173 -3.74 13.22 -1.28
CA SER A 173 -4.18 14.59 -1.61
C SER A 173 -4.96 14.67 -2.92
N GLU A 174 -4.70 13.77 -3.87
CA GLU A 174 -5.48 13.67 -5.10
C GLU A 174 -6.79 12.89 -4.89
N LYS A 175 -7.86 13.29 -5.58
CA LYS A 175 -9.16 12.58 -5.55
C LYS A 175 -9.00 11.17 -6.12
N ALA A 176 -8.82 10.19 -5.24
CA ALA A 176 -9.01 8.75 -5.49
C ALA A 176 -8.34 8.21 -6.78
N PHE A 177 -7.14 8.64 -7.14
CA PHE A 177 -6.38 7.90 -8.14
C PHE A 177 -5.71 6.71 -7.44
N GLY A 178 -5.91 5.50 -7.97
CA GLY A 178 -5.19 4.33 -7.47
C GLY A 178 -3.71 4.50 -7.75
N PHE A 179 -2.84 4.12 -6.82
CA PHE A 179 -1.41 4.32 -6.96
C PHE A 179 -0.63 3.01 -6.76
N SER A 180 0.57 2.98 -7.32
CA SER A 180 1.55 1.91 -7.17
C SER A 180 2.88 2.54 -6.76
N TYR A 181 3.71 1.83 -6.02
CA TYR A 181 5.09 2.27 -5.82
C TYR A 181 5.93 1.85 -7.02
N LEU A 182 6.59 2.82 -7.66
CA LEU A 182 7.66 2.68 -8.64
C LEU A 182 7.64 1.34 -9.42
N ASN A 183 8.36 0.33 -8.91
CA ASN A 183 8.58 -0.95 -9.59
C ASN A 183 7.40 -1.93 -9.57
N PHE A 184 6.37 -1.67 -8.77
CA PHE A 184 5.14 -2.47 -8.69
C PHE A 184 4.01 -1.92 -9.57
N GLY A 185 4.27 -0.92 -10.41
CA GLY A 185 3.26 -0.42 -11.35
C GLY A 185 2.86 -1.48 -12.38
N PRO A 186 1.55 -1.65 -12.67
CA PRO A 186 1.13 -2.46 -13.81
C PRO A 186 1.66 -1.85 -15.12
N ARG A 187 1.92 -2.70 -16.12
CA ARG A 187 2.57 -2.27 -17.37
C ARG A 187 1.57 -2.14 -18.52
N LEU A 188 1.73 -1.13 -19.36
CA LEU A 188 0.96 -0.94 -20.60
C LEU A 188 1.69 -1.44 -21.85
N THR A 189 2.97 -1.77 -21.71
CA THR A 189 3.84 -2.23 -22.78
C THR A 189 4.50 -3.54 -22.42
N ASP A 190 4.81 -4.35 -23.43
CA ASP A 190 5.65 -5.53 -23.26
C ASP A 190 7.12 -5.17 -23.00
N LYS A 191 8.00 -6.19 -22.91
CA LYS A 191 9.44 -5.99 -22.68
C LYS A 191 10.14 -5.26 -23.83
N ASN A 192 9.56 -5.26 -25.02
CA ASN A 192 10.09 -4.61 -26.22
C ASN A 192 9.47 -3.22 -26.45
N GLY A 193 8.66 -2.73 -25.51
CA GLY A 193 7.99 -1.43 -25.60
C GLY A 193 6.71 -1.43 -26.47
N LYS A 194 6.24 -2.58 -26.95
CA LYS A 194 5.00 -2.66 -27.73
C LYS A 194 3.79 -2.52 -26.81
N PHE A 195 2.87 -1.66 -27.18
CA PHE A 195 1.62 -1.44 -26.44
C PHE A 195 0.75 -2.71 -26.41
N LEU A 196 0.24 -3.03 -25.22
CA LEU A 196 -0.51 -4.26 -24.95
C LEU A 196 -2.03 -4.10 -25.10
N GLY A 197 -2.55 -2.88 -25.15
CA GLY A 197 -4.01 -2.64 -25.17
C GLY A 197 -4.71 -2.89 -23.82
N ALA A 198 -3.97 -3.28 -22.78
CA ALA A 198 -4.44 -3.59 -21.44
C ALA A 198 -3.34 -3.30 -20.41
N LEU A 199 -3.72 -3.16 -19.13
CA LEU A 199 -2.78 -3.18 -18.01
C LEU A 199 -2.40 -4.64 -17.72
N LEU A 200 -1.11 -4.94 -17.85
CA LEU A 200 -0.52 -6.19 -17.40
C LEU A 200 -0.19 -6.08 -15.91
N TYR A 201 -0.89 -6.88 -15.12
CA TYR A 201 -0.50 -7.17 -13.76
C TYR A 201 0.41 -8.41 -13.76
N ARG A 202 1.67 -8.25 -13.38
CA ARG A 202 2.63 -9.33 -13.13
C ARG A 202 3.64 -8.82 -12.11
N ASP A 203 3.65 -9.42 -10.92
CA ASP A 203 4.44 -8.94 -9.77
C ASP A 203 4.24 -7.44 -9.49
N SER A 204 3.03 -6.97 -9.73
CA SER A 204 2.67 -5.55 -9.72
C SER A 204 1.31 -5.38 -9.06
N PHE A 205 1.09 -4.26 -8.39
CA PHE A 205 -0.20 -3.95 -7.78
C PHE A 205 -0.53 -2.47 -7.82
N MET A 206 -1.81 -2.13 -7.77
CA MET A 206 -2.31 -0.79 -7.46
C MET A 206 -3.09 -0.84 -6.17
N GLN A 207 -3.09 0.24 -5.39
CA GLN A 207 -3.91 0.36 -4.19
C GLN A 207 -4.71 1.65 -4.15
N ILE A 208 -5.91 1.59 -3.57
CA ILE A 208 -6.87 2.69 -3.50
C ILE A 208 -7.47 2.74 -2.11
N GLY A 209 -7.56 3.94 -1.52
CA GLY A 209 -8.23 4.15 -0.24
C GLY A 209 -9.74 4.14 -0.43
N VAL A 210 -10.44 3.35 0.37
CA VAL A 210 -11.90 3.29 0.39
C VAL A 210 -12.38 3.83 1.74
N ASN A 211 -13.05 4.98 1.69
CA ASN A 211 -13.64 5.59 2.88
C ASN A 211 -14.83 4.77 3.38
N ALA A 212 -15.10 4.85 4.67
CA ALA A 212 -16.24 4.21 5.28
C ALA A 212 -17.55 4.72 4.67
N ILE A 213 -18.43 3.79 4.28
CA ILE A 213 -19.76 4.08 3.75
C ILE A 213 -20.75 3.22 4.52
N LYS A 214 -21.51 3.86 5.43
CA LYS A 214 -22.48 3.17 6.28
C LYS A 214 -23.62 2.57 5.45
N LYS A 215 -24.13 1.43 5.90
CA LYS A 215 -25.32 0.75 5.31
C LYS A 215 -25.21 0.51 3.80
N SER A 216 -23.98 0.37 3.32
CA SER A 216 -23.68 0.18 1.91
C SER A 216 -22.86 -1.09 1.73
N GLY A 217 -23.25 -1.88 0.75
CA GLY A 217 -22.49 -2.96 0.18
C GLY A 217 -21.53 -2.43 -0.87
N ILE A 218 -20.87 -3.35 -1.57
CA ILE A 218 -19.90 -3.01 -2.61
C ILE A 218 -20.12 -3.85 -3.86
N ARG A 219 -19.90 -3.22 -5.02
CA ARG A 219 -19.94 -3.83 -6.34
C ARG A 219 -18.61 -3.56 -7.02
N ILE A 220 -17.92 -4.62 -7.39
CA ILE A 220 -16.65 -4.58 -8.11
C ILE A 220 -16.90 -5.21 -9.49
N CYS A 221 -16.65 -4.44 -10.53
CA CYS A 221 -16.70 -4.90 -11.91
C CYS A 221 -15.30 -4.86 -12.49
N CYS A 222 -14.82 -5.96 -13.06
CA CYS A 222 -13.52 -5.99 -13.73
C CYS A 222 -13.58 -6.79 -15.01
N ASP A 223 -12.81 -6.37 -16.00
CA ASP A 223 -12.48 -7.24 -17.12
C ASP A 223 -11.22 -8.04 -16.79
N LEU A 224 -11.21 -9.30 -17.17
CA LEU A 224 -10.15 -10.21 -16.78
C LEU A 224 -9.78 -11.11 -17.95
N LYS A 225 -8.51 -11.05 -18.34
CA LYS A 225 -7.89 -12.08 -19.18
C LYS A 225 -6.72 -12.67 -18.41
N LEU A 226 -6.82 -13.95 -18.09
CA LEU A 226 -5.80 -14.69 -17.36
C LEU A 226 -4.62 -15.00 -18.26
N LEU A 227 -3.45 -15.12 -17.64
CA LEU A 227 -2.27 -15.67 -18.30
C LEU A 227 -2.10 -17.13 -17.87
N GLN A 228 -1.72 -17.98 -18.82
CA GLN A 228 -1.29 -19.33 -18.51
C GLN A 228 0.05 -19.27 -17.79
N GLU A 229 -0.01 -19.18 -16.47
CA GLU A 229 1.11 -19.35 -15.57
C GLU A 229 0.82 -20.52 -14.63
N ASN A 230 1.88 -21.08 -14.04
CA ASN A 230 1.85 -22.24 -13.16
C ASN A 230 0.66 -22.21 -12.18
N ASN A 231 0.12 -23.38 -11.81
CA ASN A 231 -1.03 -23.60 -10.89
C ASN A 231 -0.81 -23.08 -9.45
N LYS A 232 -0.38 -21.84 -9.29
CA LYS A 232 -0.16 -21.16 -8.03
C LYS A 232 -1.43 -20.41 -7.64
N HIS A 233 -1.54 -20.11 -6.35
CA HIS A 233 -2.60 -19.25 -5.85
C HIS A 233 -2.27 -17.79 -6.19
N GLU A 234 -3.04 -17.20 -7.10
CA GLU A 234 -2.84 -15.85 -7.65
C GLU A 234 -3.93 -14.90 -7.14
N THR A 235 -3.58 -13.69 -6.72
CA THR A 235 -4.57 -12.71 -6.25
C THR A 235 -4.89 -11.70 -7.34
N ILE A 236 -6.16 -11.59 -7.71
CA ILE A 236 -6.62 -10.60 -8.69
C ILE A 236 -6.92 -9.27 -7.99
N PHE A 237 -7.71 -9.31 -6.91
CA PHE A 237 -7.89 -8.16 -6.04
C PHE A 237 -8.18 -8.59 -4.60
N SER A 238 -7.95 -7.66 -3.67
CA SER A 238 -8.37 -7.75 -2.28
C SER A 238 -8.84 -6.39 -1.78
N LEU A 239 -9.93 -6.36 -1.03
CA LEU A 239 -10.48 -5.20 -0.35
C LEU A 239 -10.53 -5.52 1.15
N GLY A 240 -10.06 -4.61 1.99
CA GLY A 240 -10.15 -4.77 3.45
C GLY A 240 -9.00 -4.10 4.19
N HIS A 241 -8.88 -4.41 5.47
CA HIS A 241 -7.86 -3.86 6.36
C HIS A 241 -7.06 -5.02 6.95
N SER A 242 -5.77 -5.09 6.65
CA SER A 242 -4.91 -6.24 6.96
C SER A 242 -4.69 -6.45 8.46
N SER A 243 -4.67 -5.37 9.24
CA SER A 243 -4.50 -5.40 10.70
C SER A 243 -5.82 -5.47 11.49
N LYS A 244 -6.98 -5.50 10.82
CA LYS A 244 -8.31 -5.50 11.45
C LYS A 244 -9.18 -6.61 10.87
N PRO A 245 -8.87 -7.89 11.18
CA PRO A 245 -9.52 -9.05 10.56
C PRO A 245 -11.02 -9.16 10.85
N GLU A 246 -11.52 -8.44 11.85
CA GLU A 246 -12.94 -8.33 12.17
C GLU A 246 -13.73 -7.52 11.14
N GLN A 247 -13.06 -6.67 10.35
CA GLN A 247 -13.70 -5.86 9.32
C GLN A 247 -13.99 -6.64 8.04
N LEU A 248 -14.82 -6.05 7.18
CA LEU A 248 -15.15 -6.62 5.88
C LEU A 248 -13.86 -6.82 5.06
N SER A 249 -13.67 -8.05 4.60
CA SER A 249 -12.61 -8.44 3.69
C SER A 249 -13.20 -9.19 2.51
N ILE A 250 -12.88 -8.73 1.30
CA ILE A 250 -13.35 -9.32 0.05
C ILE A 250 -12.13 -9.58 -0.82
N SER A 251 -12.04 -10.75 -1.46
CA SER A 251 -10.96 -11.02 -2.39
C SER A 251 -11.43 -11.87 -3.56
N LEU A 252 -10.79 -11.66 -4.71
CA LEU A 252 -10.85 -12.57 -5.84
C LEU A 252 -9.45 -13.14 -6.06
N SER A 253 -9.33 -14.46 -5.99
CA SER A 253 -8.10 -15.17 -6.32
C SER A 253 -8.34 -16.30 -7.30
N ARG A 254 -7.29 -16.76 -7.96
CA ARG A 254 -7.27 -17.98 -8.76
C ARG A 254 -6.52 -19.06 -8.01
N ASN A 255 -7.01 -20.29 -8.09
CA ASN A 255 -6.29 -21.47 -7.66
C ASN A 255 -6.49 -22.58 -8.71
N GLY A 256 -5.46 -22.83 -9.53
CA GLY A 256 -5.58 -23.75 -10.66
C GLY A 256 -6.66 -23.28 -11.65
N SER A 257 -7.67 -24.12 -11.88
CA SER A 257 -8.78 -23.92 -12.81
C SER A 257 -10.03 -23.29 -12.19
N VAL A 258 -9.93 -22.67 -11.01
CA VAL A 258 -11.06 -21.96 -10.39
C VAL A 258 -10.69 -20.55 -9.96
N LEU A 259 -11.61 -19.61 -10.17
CA LEU A 259 -11.67 -18.35 -9.47
C LEU A 259 -12.41 -18.54 -8.15
N ILE A 260 -11.91 -17.92 -7.09
CA ILE A 260 -12.43 -17.99 -5.73
C ILE A 260 -12.73 -16.57 -5.28
N TYR A 261 -14.02 -16.24 -5.24
CA TYR A 261 -14.50 -15.06 -4.55
C TYR A 261 -14.67 -15.39 -3.07
N SER A 262 -13.99 -14.65 -2.20
CA SER A 262 -14.10 -14.80 -0.75
C SER A 262 -14.64 -13.51 -0.14
N CYS A 263 -15.60 -13.65 0.79
CA CYS A 263 -16.08 -12.57 1.64
C CYS A 263 -15.97 -13.02 3.10
N ARG A 264 -15.37 -12.19 3.96
CA ARG A 264 -15.24 -12.40 5.40
C ARG A 264 -15.63 -11.14 6.15
N LEU A 265 -16.33 -11.31 7.27
CA LEU A 265 -16.66 -10.25 8.22
C LEU A 265 -16.75 -10.88 9.60
N ASN A 266 -16.02 -10.36 10.59
CA ASN A 266 -15.86 -11.00 11.89
C ASN A 266 -15.44 -12.48 11.74
N ARG A 267 -16.22 -13.40 12.31
CA ARG A 267 -16.01 -14.85 12.21
C ARG A 267 -16.74 -15.49 11.02
N SER A 268 -17.63 -14.76 10.35
CA SER A 268 -18.39 -15.26 9.21
C SER A 268 -17.54 -15.21 7.94
N SER A 269 -17.55 -16.27 7.15
CA SER A 269 -16.91 -16.31 5.84
C SER A 269 -17.72 -17.10 4.83
N THR A 270 -17.78 -16.60 3.60
CA THR A 270 -18.39 -17.27 2.45
C THR A 270 -17.37 -17.30 1.32
N GLN A 271 -17.26 -18.45 0.65
CA GLN A 271 -16.44 -18.60 -0.55
C GLN A 271 -17.30 -19.12 -1.69
N ILE A 272 -17.12 -18.53 -2.86
CA ILE A 272 -17.81 -18.91 -4.08
C ILE A 272 -16.75 -19.25 -5.13
N LYS A 273 -16.83 -20.46 -5.66
CA LYS A 273 -15.91 -20.95 -6.69
C LYS A 273 -16.58 -20.84 -8.06
N ILE A 274 -15.84 -20.33 -9.04
CA ILE A 274 -16.25 -20.16 -10.43
C ILE A 274 -15.25 -20.94 -11.28
N PRO A 275 -15.67 -21.96 -12.04
CA PRO A 275 -14.78 -22.65 -12.98
C PRO A 275 -14.21 -21.69 -14.02
N ILE A 276 -12.93 -21.85 -14.34
CA ILE A 276 -12.26 -21.11 -15.41
C ILE A 276 -12.38 -21.92 -16.70
N SER A 277 -13.08 -21.37 -17.70
CA SER A 277 -13.08 -21.89 -19.06
C SER A 277 -11.83 -21.44 -19.85
N GLU A 278 -11.61 -22.02 -21.03
CA GLU A 278 -10.52 -21.61 -21.93
C GLU A 278 -10.65 -20.14 -22.35
N ASP A 279 -11.88 -19.62 -22.43
CA ASP A 279 -12.16 -18.23 -22.82
C ASP A 279 -11.47 -17.19 -21.93
N TYR A 280 -11.15 -17.50 -20.67
CA TYR A 280 -10.42 -16.59 -19.78
C TYR A 280 -8.98 -16.36 -20.24
N TYR A 281 -8.38 -17.30 -20.97
CA TYR A 281 -7.01 -17.20 -21.46
C TYR A 281 -6.94 -16.57 -22.85
N GLU A 282 -8.02 -16.69 -23.63
CA GLU A 282 -8.10 -16.15 -24.98
C GLU A 282 -8.66 -14.74 -25.01
N ASN A 283 -9.71 -14.48 -24.21
CA ASN A 283 -10.55 -13.30 -24.29
C ASN A 283 -10.64 -12.56 -22.95
N LEU A 284 -11.04 -11.29 -23.00
CA LEU A 284 -11.41 -10.54 -21.79
C LEU A 284 -12.80 -10.95 -21.35
N GLN A 285 -12.89 -11.48 -20.13
CA GLN A 285 -14.16 -11.83 -19.47
C GLN A 285 -14.64 -10.67 -18.61
N TYR A 286 -15.93 -10.34 -18.70
CA TYR A 286 -16.52 -9.28 -17.88
C TYR A 286 -17.10 -9.86 -16.60
N LEU A 287 -16.50 -9.55 -15.47
CA LEU A 287 -16.91 -10.07 -14.17
C LEU A 287 -17.55 -8.98 -13.31
N GLU A 288 -18.59 -9.37 -12.57
CA GLU A 288 -19.15 -8.60 -11.48
C GLU A 288 -19.13 -9.43 -10.20
N PHE A 289 -18.64 -8.80 -9.13
CA PHE A 289 -18.73 -9.29 -7.76
C PHE A 289 -19.39 -8.23 -6.89
N SER A 290 -20.60 -8.52 -6.44
CA SER A 290 -21.40 -7.61 -5.63
C SER A 290 -21.75 -8.27 -4.32
N ILE A 291 -21.65 -7.53 -3.22
CA ILE A 291 -22.26 -7.88 -1.95
C ILE A 291 -23.10 -6.71 -1.47
N TYR A 292 -24.40 -6.96 -1.25
CA TYR A 292 -25.37 -5.95 -0.86
C TYR A 292 -25.38 -5.76 0.67
N PRO A 293 -25.89 -4.63 1.20
CA PRO A 293 -26.01 -4.39 2.64
C PRO A 293 -26.73 -5.51 3.41
N SER A 294 -27.69 -6.15 2.73
CA SER A 294 -28.49 -7.27 3.22
C SER A 294 -27.71 -8.59 3.33
N GLY A 295 -26.48 -8.65 2.86
CA GLY A 295 -25.65 -9.86 2.78
C GLY A 295 -25.85 -10.66 1.49
N ASP A 296 -26.69 -10.23 0.55
CA ASP A 296 -26.80 -10.92 -0.75
C ASP A 296 -25.52 -10.76 -1.55
N ILE A 297 -24.88 -11.87 -1.92
CA ILE A 297 -23.72 -11.92 -2.80
C ILE A 297 -24.19 -12.30 -4.19
N VAL A 298 -23.82 -11.49 -5.18
CA VAL A 298 -24.15 -11.67 -6.59
C VAL A 298 -22.86 -11.73 -7.39
N ILE A 299 -22.76 -12.77 -8.21
CA ILE A 299 -21.68 -12.93 -9.18
C ILE A 299 -22.28 -12.99 -10.57
N ALA A 300 -21.74 -12.17 -11.47
CA ALA A 300 -22.12 -12.14 -12.86
C ALA A 300 -20.89 -12.32 -13.76
N GLU A 301 -21.11 -12.96 -14.90
CA GLU A 301 -20.12 -13.15 -15.95
C GLU A 301 -20.76 -12.77 -17.29
N ASN A 302 -20.05 -11.99 -18.10
CA ASN A 302 -20.50 -11.52 -19.41
C ASN A 302 -21.94 -10.95 -19.36
N PHE A 303 -22.16 -10.09 -18.36
CA PHE A 303 -23.41 -9.38 -18.08
C PHE A 303 -24.60 -10.26 -17.66
N ARG A 304 -24.36 -11.52 -17.31
CA ARG A 304 -25.40 -12.45 -16.85
C ARG A 304 -25.11 -12.91 -15.43
N LEU A 305 -26.14 -12.90 -14.58
CA LEU A 305 -26.07 -13.48 -13.24
C LEU A 305 -25.78 -14.98 -13.35
N ILE A 306 -24.67 -15.42 -12.75
CA ILE A 306 -24.28 -16.84 -12.70
C ILE A 306 -24.47 -17.45 -11.32
N LYS A 307 -24.41 -16.64 -10.26
CA LYS A 307 -24.54 -17.12 -8.88
C LYS A 307 -25.10 -16.06 -7.95
N HIS A 308 -26.01 -16.48 -7.07
CA HIS A 308 -26.56 -15.68 -5.97
C HIS A 308 -26.48 -16.52 -4.69
N GLU A 309 -25.84 -15.97 -3.67
CA GLU A 309 -25.60 -16.61 -2.38
C GLU A 309 -25.92 -15.63 -1.26
N LYS A 310 -26.09 -16.14 -0.03
CA LYS A 310 -26.32 -15.31 1.15
C LYS A 310 -25.12 -15.33 2.08
N PHE A 311 -24.61 -14.16 2.41
CA PHE A 311 -23.70 -13.93 3.52
C PHE A 311 -24.50 -13.62 4.79
N HIS A 312 -24.25 -14.38 5.86
CA HIS A 312 -24.90 -14.14 7.15
C HIS A 312 -24.17 -13.01 7.90
N GLY A 313 -24.61 -11.77 7.65
CA GLY A 313 -24.14 -10.57 8.34
C GLY A 313 -24.60 -9.28 7.66
N GLN A 314 -24.74 -8.20 8.43
CA GLN A 314 -24.98 -6.87 7.85
C GLN A 314 -23.67 -6.32 7.28
N ILE A 315 -23.74 -5.85 6.04
CA ILE A 315 -22.55 -5.36 5.34
C ILE A 315 -22.48 -3.84 5.45
N SER A 316 -21.30 -3.37 5.86
CA SER A 316 -20.92 -1.97 5.83
C SER A 316 -19.46 -1.86 5.48
N ILE A 317 -19.12 -0.86 4.69
CA ILE A 317 -17.73 -0.56 4.33
C ILE A 317 -17.12 0.31 5.45
N SER A 318 -16.02 -0.14 6.05
CA SER A 318 -15.17 0.65 6.95
C SER A 318 -14.05 1.35 6.15
N ASN A 319 -13.28 2.23 6.79
CA ASN A 319 -12.05 2.75 6.18
C ASN A 319 -11.10 1.58 5.93
N CYS A 320 -10.78 1.35 4.66
CA CYS A 320 -9.95 0.23 4.22
C CYS A 320 -9.27 0.58 2.89
N LYS A 321 -8.55 -0.37 2.30
CA LYS A 321 -8.00 -0.23 0.95
C LYS A 321 -8.51 -1.33 0.05
N MET A 322 -8.52 -1.04 -1.25
CA MET A 322 -8.51 -2.05 -2.30
C MET A 322 -7.09 -2.19 -2.83
N VAL A 323 -6.63 -3.42 -3.07
CA VAL A 323 -5.39 -3.77 -3.77
C VAL A 323 -5.76 -4.60 -4.98
N ILE A 324 -5.28 -4.21 -6.15
CA ILE A 324 -5.47 -4.89 -7.44
C ILE A 324 -4.12 -5.48 -7.84
N GLY A 325 -4.05 -6.74 -8.25
CA GLY A 325 -2.83 -7.44 -8.62
C GLY A 325 -2.12 -8.15 -7.47
N ALA A 326 -2.55 -7.93 -6.22
CA ALA A 326 -1.98 -8.59 -5.05
C ALA A 326 -2.97 -8.70 -3.88
N ASP A 327 -2.59 -9.44 -2.85
CA ASP A 327 -3.27 -9.46 -1.56
C ASP A 327 -3.07 -8.15 -0.78
N LEU A 328 -3.81 -7.98 0.33
CA LEU A 328 -3.74 -6.77 1.18
C LEU A 328 -2.33 -6.46 1.72
N ASN A 329 -1.38 -7.39 1.59
CA ASN A 329 -0.02 -7.27 2.11
C ASN A 329 1.07 -7.24 1.03
N ALA A 330 0.71 -7.33 -0.27
CA ALA A 330 1.63 -7.49 -1.40
C ALA A 330 2.63 -8.66 -1.21
N ARG A 331 2.11 -9.81 -0.76
CA ARG A 331 2.84 -11.08 -0.61
C ARG A 331 2.46 -12.09 -1.68
N LYS A 332 1.19 -12.08 -2.11
CA LYS A 332 0.68 -12.98 -3.15
C LYS A 332 0.17 -12.17 -4.32
N PHE A 333 0.90 -12.20 -5.42
CA PHE A 333 0.60 -11.49 -6.66
C PHE A 333 -0.24 -12.35 -7.58
N GLY A 334 -0.95 -11.71 -8.50
CA GLY A 334 -1.58 -12.37 -9.63
C GLY A 334 -0.96 -11.96 -10.95
N THR A 335 -1.20 -12.78 -11.97
CA THR A 335 -0.74 -12.50 -13.33
C THR A 335 -1.90 -12.48 -14.32
N PHE A 336 -2.29 -11.29 -14.78
CA PHE A 336 -3.45 -11.12 -15.65
C PHE A 336 -3.44 -9.79 -16.40
N TYR A 337 -4.28 -9.69 -17.40
CA TYR A 337 -4.62 -8.44 -18.08
C TYR A 337 -5.98 -7.91 -17.61
N SER A 338 -6.06 -6.59 -17.47
CA SER A 338 -7.32 -5.87 -17.29
C SER A 338 -7.24 -4.53 -18.02
N THR A 339 -8.29 -4.13 -18.72
CA THR A 339 -8.42 -2.77 -19.27
C THR A 339 -9.23 -1.87 -18.34
N LYS A 340 -9.94 -2.47 -17.37
CA LYS A 340 -10.97 -1.83 -16.60
C LYS A 340 -11.29 -2.51 -15.27
N LEU A 341 -11.29 -1.69 -14.22
CA LEU A 341 -11.90 -2.04 -12.94
C LEU A 341 -12.74 -0.86 -12.43
N ILE A 342 -13.95 -1.16 -11.96
CA ILE A 342 -14.87 -0.17 -11.38
C ILE A 342 -15.36 -0.66 -10.04
N MET A 343 -15.40 0.24 -9.08
CA MET A 343 -15.93 -0.01 -7.75
C MET A 343 -17.07 0.95 -7.47
N HIS A 344 -18.21 0.40 -7.04
CA HIS A 344 -19.39 1.15 -6.63
C HIS A 344 -19.77 0.77 -5.21
N SER A 345 -20.28 1.74 -4.46
CA SER A 345 -21.10 1.46 -3.28
C SER A 345 -22.50 1.06 -3.73
N VAL A 346 -23.12 0.12 -3.03
CA VAL A 346 -24.48 -0.34 -3.29
C VAL A 346 -25.34 -0.10 -2.05
N SER A 347 -26.35 0.74 -2.15
CA SER A 347 -27.26 1.00 -1.04
C SER A 347 -28.30 -0.12 -0.87
N GLN A 348 -29.11 -0.05 0.19
CA GLN A 348 -30.15 -1.04 0.47
C GLN A 348 -31.21 -1.16 -0.62
N ASN A 349 -31.52 -0.06 -1.34
CA ASN A 349 -32.48 -0.08 -2.44
C ASN A 349 -31.83 -0.50 -3.79
N GLY A 350 -30.54 -0.82 -3.79
CA GLY A 350 -29.77 -1.18 -4.98
C GLY A 350 -29.24 0.01 -5.78
N THR A 351 -29.27 1.23 -5.24
CA THR A 351 -28.66 2.40 -5.91
C THR A 351 -27.14 2.27 -5.87
N LEU A 352 -26.52 2.46 -7.03
CA LEU A 352 -25.08 2.38 -7.22
C LEU A 352 -24.50 3.78 -7.29
N LYS A 353 -23.47 4.04 -6.47
CA LYS A 353 -22.68 5.25 -6.53
C LYS A 353 -21.22 4.90 -6.72
N ARG A 354 -20.59 5.47 -7.76
CA ARG A 354 -19.18 5.22 -8.11
C ARG A 354 -18.27 5.66 -6.97
N ILE A 355 -17.45 4.72 -6.47
CA ILE A 355 -16.36 4.98 -5.53
C ILE A 355 -15.09 5.26 -6.33
N TRP A 356 -14.81 4.42 -7.33
CA TRP A 356 -13.55 4.43 -8.04
C TRP A 356 -13.64 3.79 -9.43
N THR A 357 -12.75 4.20 -10.34
CA THR A 357 -12.54 3.52 -11.62
C THR A 357 -11.08 3.62 -12.06
N SER A 358 -10.53 2.51 -12.54
CA SER A 358 -9.38 2.49 -13.46
C SER A 358 -9.89 2.02 -14.81
N SER A 359 -9.62 2.81 -15.84
CA SER A 359 -9.92 2.43 -17.21
C SER A 359 -8.99 3.15 -18.17
N LEU A 360 -8.62 2.48 -19.25
CA LEU A 360 -7.89 3.10 -20.36
C LEU A 360 -8.74 4.12 -21.14
N LYS A 361 -10.06 4.13 -20.94
CA LYS A 361 -11.00 5.07 -21.58
C LYS A 361 -11.70 5.90 -20.51
N ARG A 362 -11.97 7.18 -20.82
CA ARG A 362 -12.72 8.07 -19.92
C ARG A 362 -14.18 7.65 -19.89
N GLU A 363 -14.71 7.44 -18.70
CA GLU A 363 -16.08 6.96 -18.49
C GLU A 363 -16.92 8.03 -17.81
N ALA A 364 -17.98 8.47 -18.49
CA ALA A 364 -19.08 9.16 -17.82
C ALA A 364 -19.82 8.17 -16.90
N GLY A 365 -20.50 8.68 -15.88
CA GLY A 365 -21.21 7.84 -14.92
C GLY A 365 -22.44 8.55 -14.40
N SER A 366 -23.55 7.83 -14.38
CA SER A 366 -24.80 8.19 -13.74
C SER A 366 -25.10 7.20 -12.61
N ASP A 367 -25.84 7.66 -11.61
CA ASP A 367 -26.35 6.78 -10.55
C ASP A 367 -27.43 5.86 -11.16
N TYR A 368 -27.35 4.57 -10.86
CA TYR A 368 -28.27 3.57 -11.40
C TYR A 368 -28.74 2.61 -10.32
N ARG A 369 -29.97 2.11 -10.44
CA ARG A 369 -30.54 1.15 -9.50
C ARG A 369 -30.42 -0.28 -10.05
N LEU A 370 -29.61 -1.11 -9.41
CA LEU A 370 -29.42 -2.52 -9.76
C LEU A 370 -29.73 -3.42 -8.55
N PRO A 371 -30.98 -3.91 -8.41
CA PRO A 371 -31.34 -4.96 -7.46
C PRO A 371 -30.50 -6.25 -7.63
N TYR A 372 -30.38 -7.02 -6.55
CA TYR A 372 -29.55 -8.25 -6.54
C TYR A 372 -30.11 -9.36 -7.44
N ASN A 373 -31.43 -9.42 -7.60
CA ASN A 373 -32.14 -10.48 -8.32
C ASN A 373 -32.25 -10.26 -9.84
N ILE A 374 -31.66 -9.19 -10.38
CA ILE A 374 -31.68 -8.95 -11.83
C ILE A 374 -30.70 -9.90 -12.54
N LEU A 375 -31.21 -10.57 -13.59
CA LEU A 375 -30.45 -11.51 -14.43
C LEU A 375 -29.46 -10.82 -15.37
N LYS A 376 -29.87 -9.72 -16.03
CA LYS A 376 -28.99 -8.94 -16.93
C LYS A 376 -28.31 -7.82 -16.17
N ARG A 377 -26.99 -7.93 -16.00
CA ARG A 377 -26.20 -7.08 -15.11
C ARG A 377 -25.23 -6.23 -15.92
N PRO A 378 -25.60 -4.99 -16.30
CA PRO A 378 -24.76 -4.15 -17.16
C PRO A 378 -23.48 -3.72 -16.44
N PHE A 379 -22.33 -3.86 -17.11
CA PHE A 379 -21.01 -3.55 -16.55
C PHE A 379 -20.75 -2.03 -16.43
N LEU A 380 -21.34 -1.27 -17.35
CA LEU A 380 -21.43 0.18 -17.36
C LEU A 380 -22.86 0.60 -17.65
N PHE A 381 -23.24 1.77 -17.17
CA PHE A 381 -24.52 2.37 -17.53
C PHE A 381 -24.34 3.21 -18.79
N PRO A 382 -25.18 3.06 -19.82
CA PRO A 382 -25.22 4.02 -20.91
C PRO A 382 -25.57 5.41 -20.36
N ASN A 383 -25.02 6.44 -21.00
CA ASN A 383 -25.34 7.84 -20.71
C ASN A 383 -26.83 8.14 -20.88
#